data_AF-A0A540UVL1-F1
#
_entry.id   AF-A0A540UVL1-F1
#
_cell.length_a   1.000
_cell.length_b   1.000
_cell.length_c   1.000
_cell.angle_alpha   90.00
_cell.angle_beta   90.00
_cell.angle_gamma   90.00
#
_symmetry.space_group_name_H-M   'P 1'
#
loop_
_entity.id
_entity.type
_entity.pdbx_description
1 polymer ?
#
loop_
_entity_poly.entity_id
_entity_poly.type
_entity_poly.pdbx_seq_one_letter_code
_entity_poly.pdbx_strand_id
1 'polypeptide(L)' 'MHNGNQPLIFELSKEGRIGYSLPELDVPEVELSELIPEEYLRKEPAELPEVSELDIMRHYTALSCRNHGV' A
#
# COMPACT_ATOMS: atom_id res chain seq x y z
N MET A 1 -8.28 -18.16 -18.39
CA MET A 1 -8.40 -17.90 -16.95
C MET A 1 -9.66 -17.06 -16.74
N HIS A 2 -10.49 -17.41 -15.77
CA HIS A 2 -11.80 -16.80 -15.57
C HIS A 2 -11.63 -15.41 -14.91
N ASN A 3 -11.47 -14.35 -15.71
CA ASN A 3 -11.56 -12.98 -15.22
C ASN A 3 -13.03 -12.57 -15.18
N GLY A 4 -13.60 -12.54 -13.98
CA GLY A 4 -14.99 -12.13 -13.75
C GLY A 4 -15.14 -11.34 -12.45
N ASN A 5 -14.62 -10.10 -12.47
CA ASN A 5 -14.94 -8.97 -11.59
C ASN A 5 -14.16 -8.73 -10.29
N GLN A 6 -12.89 -9.15 -10.13
CA GLN A 6 -12.05 -8.51 -9.11
C GLN A 6 -10.62 -8.30 -9.63
N PRO A 7 -10.20 -7.06 -9.94
CA PRO A 7 -8.83 -6.75 -10.32
C PRO A 7 -7.89 -6.94 -9.12
N LEU A 8 -6.60 -7.20 -9.38
CA LEU A 8 -5.55 -7.15 -8.37
C LEU A 8 -5.45 -5.72 -7.80
N ILE A 9 -5.05 -5.58 -6.55
CA ILE A 9 -4.87 -4.24 -5.96
C ILE A 9 -3.85 -3.39 -6.72
N PHE A 10 -2.84 -4.02 -7.34
CA PHE A 10 -1.84 -3.37 -8.18
C PHE A 10 -2.42 -2.80 -9.48
N GLU A 11 -3.46 -3.44 -10.05
CA GLU A 11 -4.14 -2.95 -11.25
C GLU A 11 -5.01 -1.71 -10.96
N LEU A 12 -5.32 -1.47 -9.68
CA LEU A 12 -6.03 -0.28 -9.19
C LEU A 12 -5.08 0.88 -8.83
N SER A 13 -3.77 0.64 -8.85
CA SER A 13 -2.75 1.60 -8.44
C SER A 13 -2.76 2.84 -9.34
N LYS A 14 -2.56 4.01 -8.73
CA LYS A 14 -2.28 5.27 -9.41
C LYS A 14 -1.16 6.01 -8.70
N GLU A 15 -0.13 6.39 -9.44
CA GLU A 15 1.02 7.12 -8.90
C GLU A 15 0.61 8.35 -8.08
N GLY A 16 1.24 8.52 -6.92
CA GLY A 16 1.02 9.58 -5.94
C GLY A 16 -0.22 9.41 -5.06
N ARG A 17 -0.97 8.31 -5.20
CA ARG A 17 -2.23 8.11 -4.46
C ARG A 17 -1.97 7.54 -3.06
N ILE A 18 -2.49 8.25 -2.06
CA ILE A 18 -2.29 7.94 -0.64
C ILE A 18 -3.57 7.33 -0.06
N GLY A 19 -3.41 6.21 0.66
CA GLY A 19 -4.49 5.45 1.29
C GLY A 19 -4.56 5.57 2.81
N TYR A 20 -3.78 6.49 3.40
CA TYR A 20 -3.68 6.69 4.85
C TYR A 20 -3.82 8.16 5.21
N SER A 21 -4.24 8.42 6.45
CA SER A 21 -4.19 9.74 7.09
C SER A 21 -3.51 9.55 8.44
N LEU A 22 -2.19 9.78 8.47
CA LEU A 22 -1.40 9.71 9.69
C LEU A 22 -1.38 11.10 10.35
N PRO A 23 -1.36 11.17 11.70
CA PRO A 23 -1.15 12.43 12.39
C PRO A 23 0.23 13.01 12.05
N GLU A 24 0.39 14.31 12.30
CA GLU A 24 1.71 14.94 12.23
C GLU A 24 2.68 14.27 13.21
N LEU A 25 3.95 14.16 12.80
CA LEU A 25 4.98 13.61 13.66
C LEU A 25 5.23 14.58 14.82
N ASP A 26 5.25 14.03 16.04
CA ASP A 26 5.58 14.74 17.27
C ASP A 26 7.09 14.72 17.59
N VAL A 27 7.89 14.23 16.65
CA VAL A 27 9.34 14.09 16.73
C VAL A 27 10.03 14.89 15.63
N PRO A 28 11.27 15.36 15.85
CA PRO A 28 12.05 16.02 14.80
C PRO A 28 12.25 15.13 13.58
N GLU A 29 12.24 15.75 12.40
CA GLU A 29 12.63 15.09 11.16
C GLU A 29 14.14 14.83 11.17
N VAL A 30 14.52 13.62 10.77
CA VAL A 30 15.92 13.16 10.72
C VAL A 30 16.14 12.35 9.44
N GLU A 31 17.31 12.51 8.83
CA GLU A 31 17.67 11.80 7.61
C GLU A 31 17.94 10.32 7.89
N LEU A 32 17.43 9.42 7.04
CA LEU A 32 17.60 7.97 7.24
C LEU A 32 19.07 7.52 7.24
N SER A 33 19.94 8.23 6.51
CA SER A 33 21.38 7.97 6.45
C SER A 33 22.11 8.24 7.76
N GLU A 34 21.54 9.04 8.67
CA GLU A 34 22.08 9.27 10.00
C GLU A 34 21.71 8.14 10.98
N LEU A 35 20.63 7.40 10.68
CA LEU A 35 20.08 6.35 11.54
C LEU A 35 20.50 4.94 11.12
N ILE A 36 20.62 4.71 9.82
CA ILE A 36 20.82 3.38 9.24
C ILE A 36 22.04 3.44 8.30
N PRO A 37 23.05 2.56 8.47
CA PRO A 37 24.19 2.49 7.56
C PRO A 37 23.76 2.25 6.11
N GLU A 38 24.44 2.90 5.16
CA GLU A 38 24.05 2.93 3.74
C GLU A 38 23.91 1.54 3.11
N GLU A 39 24.71 0.57 3.55
CA GLU A 39 24.67 -0.83 3.11
C GLU A 39 23.33 -1.54 3.39
N TYR A 40 22.54 -1.03 4.35
CA TYR A 40 21.21 -1.56 4.69
C TYR A 40 20.05 -0.74 4.11
N LEU A 41 20.32 0.41 3.47
CA LEU A 41 19.28 1.26 2.88
C LEU A 41 18.80 0.69 1.54
N ARG A 42 17.48 0.75 1.31
CA ARG A 42 16.90 0.40 0.01
C ARG A 42 17.31 1.43 -1.04
N LYS A 43 17.78 0.95 -2.19
CA LYS A 43 18.13 1.79 -3.35
C LYS A 43 16.93 2.10 -4.24
N GLU A 44 15.94 1.21 -4.24
CA GLU A 44 14.71 1.33 -5.01
C GLU A 44 13.51 1.27 -4.06
N PRO A 45 12.49 2.12 -4.25
CA PRO A 45 11.24 2.03 -3.51
C PRO A 45 10.59 0.65 -3.68
N ALA A 46 9.84 0.20 -2.67
CA ALA A 46 9.03 -1.01 -2.85
C ALA A 46 7.87 -0.72 -3.79
N GLU A 47 7.58 -1.67 -4.69
CA GLU A 47 6.45 -1.62 -5.63
C GLU A 47 5.11 -1.88 -4.93
N LEU A 48 4.79 -1.05 -3.93
CA LEU A 48 3.52 -1.12 -3.23
C LEU A 48 2.41 -0.47 -4.08
N PRO A 49 1.15 -0.95 -3.97
CA PRO A 49 0.03 -0.32 -4.68
C PRO A 49 -0.30 1.04 -4.07
N GLU A 50 -0.49 2.03 -4.93
CA GLU A 50 -0.86 3.40 -4.56
C GLU A 50 -2.36 3.58 -4.78
N VAL A 51 -3.14 3.41 -3.71
CA VAL A 51 -4.61 3.32 -3.73
C VAL A 51 -5.20 4.16 -2.61
N SER A 52 -6.42 4.68 -2.82
CA SER A 52 -7.11 5.48 -1.80
C SER A 52 -7.72 4.55 -0.75
N GLU A 53 -8.00 5.07 0.45
CA GLU A 53 -8.65 4.28 1.52
C GLU A 53 -9.95 3.61 1.03
N LEU A 54 -10.76 4.35 0.26
CA LEU A 54 -11.99 3.83 -0.33
C LEU A 54 -11.75 2.68 -1.32
N ASP A 55 -10.68 2.76 -2.13
CA ASP A 55 -10.31 1.70 -3.07
C ASP A 55 -9.84 0.45 -2.32
N ILE A 56 -9.05 0.62 -1.26
CA ILE A 56 -8.61 -0.47 -0.36
C ILE A 56 -9.84 -1.17 0.25
N MET A 57 -10.75 -0.39 0.84
CA MET A 57 -11.95 -0.92 1.48
C MET A 57 -12.83 -1.71 0.50
N ARG A 58 -13.08 -1.15 -0.68
CA ARG A 58 -13.84 -1.83 -1.74
C ARG A 58 -13.16 -3.11 -2.21
N HIS A 59 -11.84 -3.08 -2.39
CA HIS A 59 -11.08 -4.22 -2.86
C HIS A 59 -11.16 -5.40 -1.87
N TYR A 60 -10.82 -5.17 -0.60
CA TYR A 60 -10.80 -6.23 0.40
C TYR A 60 -12.21 -6.69 0.82
N THR A 61 -13.22 -5.80 0.78
CA THR A 61 -14.62 -6.20 0.98
C THR A 61 -15.10 -7.12 -0.14
N ALA A 62 -14.77 -6.83 -1.41
CA ALA A 62 -15.14 -7.71 -2.51
C ALA A 62 -14.39 -9.05 -2.48
N LEU A 63 -13.13 -9.06 -2.04
CA LEU A 63 -12.37 -10.29 -1.83
C LEU A 63 -12.97 -11.16 -0.72
N SER A 64 -13.45 -10.57 0.38
CA SER A 64 -14.00 -11.34 1.50
C SER A 64 -15.25 -12.13 1.11
N CYS A 65 -16.11 -11.59 0.22
CA CYS A 65 -17.27 -12.28 -0.34
C CYS A 65 -16.93 -13.51 -1.20
N ARG A 66 -15.65 -13.70 -1.55
CA ARG A 66 -15.15 -14.83 -2.34
C ARG A 66 -14.43 -15.88 -1.50
N ASN A 67 -14.31 -15.64 -0.19
CA ASN A 67 -13.74 -16.61 0.73
C ASN A 67 -14.81 -17.63 1.13
N HIS A 68 -14.44 -18.92 1.17
CA HIS A 68 -15.26 -19.98 1.76
C HIS A 68 -14.65 -20.38 3.11
N GLY A 69 -15.42 -20.22 4.19
CA GLY A 69 -15.05 -20.70 5.53
C GLY A 69 -15.62 -22.10 5.78
N VAL A 70 -14.97 -22.87 6.65
CA VAL A 70 -15.42 -24.18 7.14
C VAL A 70 -15.89 -24.05 8.59
#